data_AF-A0A0F9P5L3-F1
#
_entry.id   AF-A0A0F9P5L3-F1
#
_cell.length_a   1.000
_cell.length_b   1.000
_cell.length_c   1.000
_cell.angle_alpha   90.00
_cell.angle_beta   90.00
_cell.angle_gamma   90.00
#
_symmetry.space_group_name_H-M   'P 1'
#
loop_
_entity.id
_entity.type
_entity.pdbx_description
1 polymer ?
#
loop_
_entity_poly.entity_id
_entity_poly.type
_entity_poly.pdbx_seq_one_letter_code
_entity_poly.pdbx_strand_id
1 'polypeptide(L)'
;MVTIDQQKIDVLLVAGDIFDTTTPSNRAQSLYYKFLTQVAGSACRHIVIIAGNHDSPSFLNAPKSLLRALDVHVIGAICEQPDEEVLVLNDLAGQPELIVCAVPYLRDRDIRSVEAGESIEDKEQKLIDGIRQHYLDVCDLAEQKRQALNPDVPIIAMGHLFTAGGQTIDGDGVRELYVGSLAHVTAGIFPECIDYLALGHLHVPQKINDSELKRYSGSPLPMGFGEANQQKSVCLVSFNKRAATLNLVDVPTFQKLQQIKGNWQAIETQIKTLITTNNNAWLEIIYDGDEVLTDLRERLEALIDGTDIELLKVKNNRIINRVLNRIDECETLDDLNENDVFERCLSAHNVSAEQRTELLRSYQETLTQLHEDDAHAE
;
A
#
# COMPACT_ATOMS: atom_id res chain seq x y z
N MET A 1 -15.80 20.53 -0.46
CA MET A 1 -16.21 21.35 -1.63
C MET A 1 -15.39 22.62 -1.77
N VAL A 2 -15.06 23.33 -0.67
CA VAL A 2 -14.25 24.58 -0.69
C VAL A 2 -13.09 24.57 -1.71
N THR A 3 -12.19 23.58 -1.69
CA THR A 3 -11.06 23.53 -2.64
C THR A 3 -11.50 23.40 -4.09
N ILE A 4 -12.47 22.53 -4.39
CA ILE A 4 -13.01 22.34 -5.75
C ILE A 4 -13.60 23.64 -6.27
N ASP A 5 -14.38 24.33 -5.44
CA ASP A 5 -15.04 25.58 -5.83
C ASP A 5 -14.06 26.75 -5.97
N GLN A 6 -13.11 26.89 -5.03
CA GLN A 6 -12.13 27.99 -5.03
C GLN A 6 -11.13 27.86 -6.17
N GLN A 7 -10.66 26.64 -6.44
CA GLN A 7 -9.72 26.37 -7.54
C GLN A 7 -10.42 26.19 -8.89
N LYS A 8 -11.77 26.20 -8.91
CA LYS A 8 -12.61 25.98 -10.10
C LYS A 8 -12.20 24.72 -10.85
N ILE A 9 -12.17 23.61 -10.14
CA ILE A 9 -11.75 22.32 -10.69
C ILE A 9 -12.77 21.86 -11.73
N ASP A 10 -12.30 21.55 -12.92
CA ASP A 10 -13.13 21.04 -14.03
C ASP A 10 -13.37 19.54 -13.92
N VAL A 11 -12.33 18.78 -13.57
CA VAL A 11 -12.32 17.32 -13.55
C VAL A 11 -11.66 16.81 -12.28
N LEU A 12 -12.32 15.88 -11.59
CA LEU A 12 -11.77 15.17 -10.44
C LEU A 12 -11.35 13.76 -10.84
N LEU A 13 -10.09 13.41 -10.63
CA LEU A 13 -9.55 12.06 -10.86
C LEU A 13 -9.32 11.35 -9.52
N VAL A 14 -9.77 10.10 -9.40
CA VAL A 14 -9.50 9.24 -8.23
C VAL A 14 -8.87 7.93 -8.68
N ALA A 15 -7.59 7.77 -8.39
CA ALA A 15 -6.73 6.71 -8.90
C ALA A 15 -6.78 5.41 -8.05
N GLY A 16 -7.98 4.91 -7.74
CA GLY A 16 -8.16 3.63 -7.04
C GLY A 16 -8.18 3.70 -5.52
N ASP A 17 -8.43 2.53 -4.92
CA ASP A 17 -8.62 2.28 -3.49
C ASP A 17 -9.65 3.22 -2.85
N ILE A 18 -10.85 3.21 -3.44
CA ILE A 18 -12.00 3.97 -2.94
C ILE A 18 -12.49 3.40 -1.60
N PHE A 19 -12.46 2.08 -1.48
CA PHE A 19 -12.84 1.35 -0.28
C PHE A 19 -11.67 0.51 0.22
N ASP A 20 -11.53 0.44 1.55
CA ASP A 20 -10.52 -0.40 2.20
C ASP A 20 -10.74 -1.91 2.01
N THR A 21 -11.99 -2.32 1.75
CA THR A 21 -12.36 -3.71 1.53
C THR A 21 -13.31 -3.86 0.34
N THR A 22 -13.35 -5.08 -0.21
CA THR A 22 -14.25 -5.46 -1.31
C THR A 22 -15.73 -5.47 -0.91
N THR A 23 -16.03 -5.42 0.38
CA THR A 23 -17.37 -5.41 0.96
C THR A 23 -17.53 -4.21 1.91
N PRO A 24 -17.61 -2.98 1.35
CA PRO A 24 -17.64 -1.76 2.16
C PRO A 24 -18.90 -1.67 3.02
N SER A 25 -18.76 -1.15 4.24
CA SER A 25 -19.91 -0.90 5.13
C SER A 25 -20.91 0.08 4.52
N ASN A 26 -22.19 -0.02 4.89
CA ASN A 26 -23.23 0.94 4.46
C ASN A 26 -22.86 2.40 4.76
N ARG A 27 -22.13 2.64 5.87
CA ARG A 27 -21.62 3.97 6.22
C ARG A 27 -20.62 4.47 5.18
N ALA A 28 -19.65 3.65 4.78
CA ALA A 28 -18.66 4.01 3.76
C ALA A 28 -19.33 4.25 2.39
N GLN A 29 -20.26 3.38 2.00
CA GLN A 29 -21.03 3.56 0.77
C GLN A 29 -21.83 4.86 0.79
N SER A 30 -22.50 5.17 1.90
CA SER A 30 -23.25 6.42 2.06
C SER A 30 -22.35 7.66 1.96
N LEU A 31 -21.15 7.62 2.55
CA LEU A 31 -20.17 8.71 2.44
C LEU A 31 -19.72 8.91 0.98
N TYR A 32 -19.40 7.83 0.29
CA TYR A 32 -19.00 7.85 -1.12
C TYR A 32 -20.07 8.48 -2.02
N TYR A 33 -21.30 7.96 -2.01
CA TYR A 33 -22.36 8.50 -2.87
C TYR A 33 -22.75 9.93 -2.49
N LYS A 34 -22.72 10.28 -1.20
CA LYS A 34 -22.95 11.67 -0.75
C LYS A 34 -21.87 12.60 -1.28
N PHE A 35 -20.61 12.19 -1.25
CA PHE A 35 -19.50 12.96 -1.80
C PHE A 35 -19.68 13.17 -3.31
N LEU A 36 -19.95 12.11 -4.08
CA LEU A 36 -20.18 12.23 -5.52
C LEU A 36 -21.33 13.17 -5.86
N THR A 37 -22.44 13.07 -5.12
CA THR A 37 -23.60 13.97 -5.29
C THR A 37 -23.22 15.43 -5.02
N GLN A 38 -22.37 15.68 -4.02
CA GLN A 38 -21.89 17.04 -3.72
C GLN A 38 -20.95 17.59 -4.79
N VAL A 39 -20.05 16.76 -5.32
CA VAL A 39 -19.11 17.17 -6.38
C VAL A 39 -19.86 17.40 -7.70
N ALA A 40 -20.79 16.52 -8.07
CA ALA A 40 -21.61 16.70 -9.27
C ALA A 40 -22.51 17.95 -9.22
N GLY A 41 -22.81 18.46 -8.02
CA GLY A 41 -23.50 19.74 -7.83
C GLY A 41 -22.59 20.98 -7.77
N SER A 42 -21.28 20.83 -7.97
CA SER A 42 -20.28 21.89 -7.88
C SER A 42 -19.84 22.41 -9.26
N ALA A 43 -18.75 23.18 -9.32
CA ALA A 43 -18.12 23.57 -10.59
C ALA A 43 -17.43 22.40 -11.33
N CYS A 44 -17.18 21.28 -10.64
CA CYS A 44 -16.58 20.09 -11.23
C CYS A 44 -17.57 19.37 -12.14
N ARG A 45 -17.21 19.30 -13.43
CA ARG A 45 -18.05 18.78 -14.50
C ARG A 45 -17.95 17.27 -14.61
N HIS A 46 -16.75 16.72 -14.44
CA HIS A 46 -16.50 15.30 -14.63
C HIS A 46 -15.79 14.70 -13.44
N ILE A 47 -16.19 13.49 -13.05
CA ILE A 47 -15.47 12.69 -12.06
C ILE A 47 -15.04 11.39 -12.74
N VAL A 48 -13.75 11.06 -12.72
CA VAL A 48 -13.22 9.80 -13.24
C VAL A 48 -12.63 8.98 -12.09
N ILE A 49 -13.12 7.76 -11.94
CA ILE A 49 -12.76 6.85 -10.86
C ILE A 49 -12.34 5.53 -11.48
N ILE A 50 -11.14 5.10 -11.14
CA ILE A 50 -10.68 3.73 -11.42
C ILE A 50 -10.69 2.91 -10.13
N ALA A 51 -10.82 1.59 -10.23
CA ALA A 51 -10.66 0.70 -9.09
C ALA A 51 -9.18 0.47 -8.75
N GLY A 52 -8.88 0.40 -7.45
CA GLY A 52 -7.60 -0.10 -6.94
C GLY A 52 -7.63 -1.60 -6.62
N ASN A 53 -6.62 -2.08 -5.90
CA ASN A 53 -6.52 -3.50 -5.54
C ASN A 53 -7.43 -3.88 -4.36
N HIS A 54 -7.90 -2.91 -3.57
CA HIS A 54 -8.84 -3.16 -2.46
C HIS A 54 -10.31 -3.19 -2.92
N ASP A 55 -10.59 -2.56 -4.04
CA ASP A 55 -11.95 -2.37 -4.53
C ASP A 55 -12.53 -3.64 -5.17
N SER A 56 -13.85 -3.80 -5.03
CA SER A 56 -14.60 -4.81 -5.76
C SER A 56 -15.04 -4.26 -7.14
N PRO A 57 -14.63 -4.87 -8.26
CA PRO A 57 -15.02 -4.43 -9.60
C PRO A 57 -16.51 -4.45 -9.82
N SER A 58 -17.17 -5.53 -9.39
CA SER A 58 -18.61 -5.70 -9.58
C SER A 58 -19.39 -4.68 -8.77
N PHE A 59 -18.91 -4.36 -7.57
CA PHE A 59 -19.52 -3.33 -6.73
C PHE A 59 -19.41 -1.94 -7.35
N LEU A 60 -18.21 -1.54 -7.80
CA LEU A 60 -17.99 -0.23 -8.42
C LEU A 60 -18.67 -0.10 -9.80
N ASN A 61 -18.72 -1.17 -10.59
CA ASN A 61 -19.34 -1.15 -11.91
C ASN A 61 -20.88 -1.25 -11.87
N ALA A 62 -21.47 -1.85 -10.83
CA ALA A 62 -22.93 -2.01 -10.73
C ALA A 62 -23.73 -0.71 -10.94
N PRO A 63 -23.34 0.44 -10.36
CA PRO A 63 -24.03 1.71 -10.59
C PRO A 63 -23.48 2.53 -11.79
N LYS A 64 -22.57 2.00 -12.63
CA LYS A 64 -21.89 2.76 -13.70
C LYS A 64 -22.86 3.54 -14.59
N SER A 65 -23.96 2.92 -15.02
CA SER A 65 -24.97 3.57 -15.88
C SER A 65 -25.70 4.71 -15.18
N LEU A 66 -25.98 4.58 -13.87
CA LEU A 66 -26.62 5.62 -13.07
C LEU A 66 -25.66 6.78 -12.82
N LEU A 67 -24.41 6.48 -12.46
CA LEU A 67 -23.37 7.47 -12.20
C LEU A 67 -23.01 8.27 -13.46
N ARG A 68 -23.04 7.64 -14.63
CA ARG A 68 -22.83 8.32 -15.91
C ARG A 68 -23.86 9.42 -16.20
N ALA A 69 -25.07 9.33 -15.64
CA ALA A 69 -26.07 10.40 -15.77
C ALA A 69 -25.71 11.67 -14.95
N LEU A 70 -24.69 11.60 -14.10
CA LEU A 70 -24.13 12.69 -13.31
C LEU A 70 -22.70 13.05 -13.76
N ASP A 71 -22.30 12.63 -14.97
CA ASP A 71 -20.93 12.79 -15.48
C ASP A 71 -19.86 12.19 -14.55
N VAL A 72 -20.24 11.11 -13.85
CA VAL A 72 -19.34 10.29 -13.04
C VAL A 72 -19.01 9.00 -13.79
N HIS A 73 -17.75 8.87 -14.18
CA HIS A 73 -17.20 7.76 -14.94
C HIS A 73 -16.48 6.80 -13.99
N VAL A 74 -16.90 5.54 -13.97
CA VAL A 74 -16.30 4.51 -13.12
C VAL A 74 -15.82 3.34 -13.98
N ILE A 75 -14.55 2.97 -13.80
CA ILE A 75 -13.92 1.80 -14.43
C ILE A 75 -13.40 0.86 -13.33
N GLY A 76 -14.18 -0.18 -13.03
CA GLY A 76 -13.89 -1.12 -11.95
C GLY A 76 -12.97 -2.29 -12.29
N ALA A 77 -12.80 -2.61 -13.58
CA ALA A 77 -11.94 -3.66 -14.11
C ALA A 77 -11.62 -3.36 -15.58
N ILE A 78 -10.64 -4.09 -16.13
CA ILE A 78 -10.36 -4.08 -17.57
C ILE A 78 -11.66 -4.30 -18.36
N CYS A 79 -11.85 -3.52 -19.42
CA CYS A 79 -13.03 -3.64 -20.26
C CYS A 79 -12.77 -4.61 -21.42
N GLU A 80 -13.78 -5.35 -21.87
CA GLU A 80 -13.63 -6.23 -23.05
C GLU A 80 -13.22 -5.44 -24.31
N GLN A 81 -13.69 -4.20 -24.39
CA GLN A 81 -13.30 -3.24 -25.43
C GLN A 81 -12.43 -2.15 -24.78
N PRO A 82 -11.13 -2.05 -25.11
CA PRO A 82 -10.24 -1.03 -24.55
C PRO A 82 -10.73 0.41 -24.78
N ASP A 83 -11.57 0.64 -25.81
CA ASP A 83 -12.20 1.95 -26.07
C ASP A 83 -13.05 2.47 -24.90
N GLU A 84 -13.63 1.58 -24.09
CA GLU A 84 -14.41 1.95 -22.91
C GLU A 84 -13.57 2.55 -21.78
N GLU A 85 -12.26 2.31 -21.80
CA GLU A 85 -11.29 2.89 -20.88
C GLU A 85 -10.78 4.25 -21.37
N VAL A 86 -11.06 4.63 -22.61
CA VAL A 86 -10.66 5.92 -23.22
C VAL A 86 -11.82 6.90 -23.20
N LEU A 87 -11.84 7.74 -22.17
CA LEU A 87 -12.89 8.71 -21.92
C LEU A 87 -12.56 10.06 -22.56
N VAL A 88 -13.44 10.56 -23.42
CA VAL A 88 -13.39 11.93 -23.93
C VAL A 88 -14.30 12.79 -23.06
N LEU A 89 -13.70 13.72 -22.33
CA LEU A 89 -14.41 14.67 -21.49
C LEU A 89 -14.57 15.99 -22.23
N ASN A 90 -15.78 16.52 -22.18
CA ASN A 90 -16.16 17.71 -22.94
C ASN A 90 -16.38 18.91 -22.03
N ASP A 91 -16.11 20.10 -22.57
CA ASP A 91 -16.36 21.35 -21.90
C ASP A 91 -17.87 21.71 -21.84
N LEU A 92 -18.21 22.88 -21.30
CA LEU A 92 -19.60 23.36 -21.22
C LEU A 92 -20.22 23.64 -22.61
N ALA A 93 -19.40 23.82 -23.63
CA ALA A 93 -19.84 24.01 -25.02
C ALA A 93 -19.91 22.67 -25.79
N GLY A 94 -19.64 21.53 -25.12
CA GLY A 94 -19.63 20.21 -25.71
C GLY A 94 -18.40 19.93 -26.57
N GLN A 95 -17.33 20.73 -26.45
CA GLN A 95 -16.07 20.51 -27.16
C GLN A 95 -15.14 19.61 -26.34
N PRO A 96 -14.40 18.68 -26.96
CA PRO A 96 -13.40 17.86 -26.27
C PRO A 96 -12.34 18.72 -25.60
N GLU A 97 -12.16 18.56 -24.29
CA GLU A 97 -11.18 19.32 -23.49
C GLU A 97 -10.10 18.44 -22.86
N LEU A 98 -10.39 17.16 -22.61
CA LEU A 98 -9.48 16.23 -21.98
C LEU A 98 -9.78 14.80 -22.43
N ILE A 99 -8.74 14.01 -22.69
CA ILE A 99 -8.87 12.57 -22.90
C ILE A 99 -8.24 11.85 -21.70
N VAL A 100 -8.97 10.92 -21.10
CA VAL A 100 -8.51 10.14 -19.94
C VAL A 100 -8.46 8.66 -20.30
N CYS A 101 -7.27 8.07 -20.25
CA CYS A 101 -7.03 6.64 -20.26
C CYS A 101 -7.23 6.11 -18.83
N ALA A 102 -8.45 5.68 -18.50
CA ALA A 102 -8.87 5.30 -17.16
C ALA A 102 -8.56 3.82 -16.87
N VAL A 103 -7.27 3.48 -16.80
CA VAL A 103 -6.80 2.11 -16.56
C VAL A 103 -6.90 1.75 -15.06
N PRO A 104 -7.72 0.75 -14.67
CA PRO A 104 -7.83 0.31 -13.28
C PRO A 104 -6.67 -0.58 -12.85
N TYR A 105 -6.71 -1.05 -11.60
CA TYR A 105 -5.81 -2.11 -11.15
C TYR A 105 -5.93 -3.35 -12.05
N LEU A 106 -4.85 -3.66 -12.77
CA LEU A 106 -4.76 -4.79 -13.70
C LEU A 106 -4.42 -6.06 -12.91
N ARG A 107 -5.35 -7.02 -12.87
CA ARG A 107 -5.13 -8.29 -12.18
C ARG A 107 -4.37 -9.25 -13.07
N ASP A 108 -3.53 -10.08 -12.47
CA ASP A 108 -2.73 -11.09 -13.17
C ASP A 108 -3.53 -11.89 -14.20
N ARG A 109 -4.69 -12.42 -13.77
CA ARG A 109 -5.58 -13.24 -14.63
C ARG A 109 -6.15 -12.50 -15.85
N ASP A 110 -6.18 -11.16 -15.79
CA ASP A 110 -6.85 -10.31 -16.77
C ASP A 110 -5.88 -9.92 -17.90
N ILE A 111 -4.56 -9.94 -17.64
CA ILE A 111 -3.53 -9.44 -18.56
C ILE A 111 -2.44 -10.46 -18.93
N ARG A 112 -2.43 -11.64 -18.31
CA ARG A 112 -1.43 -12.68 -18.56
C ARG A 112 -2.07 -13.99 -19.01
N SER A 113 -1.48 -14.62 -20.02
CA SER A 113 -1.75 -16.02 -20.38
C SER A 113 -0.84 -16.97 -19.58
N VAL A 114 -1.44 -17.97 -18.94
CA VAL A 114 -0.71 -18.99 -18.17
C VAL A 114 -0.33 -20.14 -19.09
N GLU A 115 0.93 -20.59 -19.01
CA GLU A 115 1.46 -21.73 -19.76
C GLU A 115 1.99 -22.81 -18.82
N ALA A 116 1.91 -24.08 -19.23
CA ALA A 116 2.38 -25.18 -18.41
C ALA A 116 3.92 -25.19 -18.33
N GLY A 117 4.47 -25.25 -17.11
CA GLY A 117 5.92 -25.27 -16.87
C GLY A 117 6.58 -23.89 -16.75
N GLU A 118 5.79 -22.82 -16.60
CA GLU A 118 6.26 -21.45 -16.41
C GLU A 118 7.11 -21.31 -15.12
N SER A 119 8.29 -20.67 -15.25
CA SER A 119 9.11 -20.28 -14.10
C SER A 119 8.58 -19.02 -13.40
N ILE A 120 9.13 -18.66 -12.24
CA ILE A 120 8.76 -17.42 -11.54
C ILE A 120 9.17 -16.21 -12.40
N GLU A 121 10.35 -16.28 -13.01
CA GLU A 121 10.88 -15.23 -13.88
C GLU A 121 10.02 -15.04 -15.14
N ASP A 122 9.55 -16.13 -15.76
CA ASP A 122 8.65 -16.06 -16.91
C ASP A 122 7.32 -15.39 -16.54
N LYS A 123 6.77 -15.75 -15.37
CA LYS A 123 5.55 -15.15 -14.85
C LYS A 123 5.71 -13.64 -14.65
N GLU A 124 6.80 -13.20 -14.04
CA GLU A 124 7.10 -11.79 -13.80
C GLU A 124 7.23 -11.01 -15.10
N GLN A 125 7.98 -11.55 -16.07
CA GLN A 125 8.19 -10.90 -17.36
C GLN A 125 6.87 -10.76 -18.13
N LYS A 126 6.06 -11.82 -18.22
CA LYS A 126 4.76 -11.78 -18.90
C LYS A 126 3.77 -10.84 -18.22
N LEU A 127 3.82 -10.71 -16.89
CA LEU A 127 3.01 -9.74 -16.17
C LEU A 127 3.39 -8.30 -16.57
N ILE A 128 4.69 -7.98 -16.57
CA ILE A 128 5.18 -6.65 -16.98
C ILE A 128 4.81 -6.36 -18.44
N ASP A 129 4.95 -7.35 -19.32
CA ASP A 129 4.60 -7.21 -20.73
C ASP A 129 3.09 -7.03 -20.93
N GLY A 130 2.25 -7.75 -20.18
CA GLY A 130 0.81 -7.56 -20.19
C GLY A 130 0.38 -6.16 -19.73
N ILE A 131 1.00 -5.63 -18.67
CA ILE A 131 0.78 -4.24 -18.22
C ILE A 131 1.18 -3.27 -19.35
N ARG A 132 2.40 -3.42 -19.89
CA ARG A 132 2.90 -2.53 -20.95
C ARG A 132 1.98 -2.55 -22.17
N GLN A 133 1.58 -3.73 -22.62
CA GLN A 133 0.72 -3.89 -23.79
C GLN A 133 -0.64 -3.21 -23.57
N HIS A 134 -1.26 -3.39 -22.40
CA HIS A 134 -2.54 -2.75 -22.10
C HIS A 134 -2.45 -1.23 -22.14
N TYR A 135 -1.41 -0.64 -21.55
CA TYR A 135 -1.19 0.81 -21.63
C TYR A 135 -0.96 1.29 -23.07
N LEU A 136 -0.22 0.53 -23.89
CA LEU A 136 -0.03 0.83 -25.31
C LEU A 136 -1.37 0.84 -26.06
N ASP A 137 -2.18 -0.21 -25.91
CA ASP A 137 -3.45 -0.35 -26.62
C ASP A 137 -4.42 0.80 -26.29
N VAL A 138 -4.58 1.13 -25.00
CA VAL A 138 -5.45 2.22 -24.55
C VAL A 138 -4.92 3.59 -25.00
N CYS A 139 -3.60 3.79 -24.96
CA CYS A 139 -2.99 5.05 -25.38
C CYS A 139 -3.02 5.26 -26.90
N ASP A 140 -2.85 4.20 -27.70
CA ASP A 140 -2.96 4.27 -29.16
C ASP A 140 -4.38 4.67 -29.57
N LEU A 141 -5.40 4.13 -28.91
CA LEU A 141 -6.79 4.55 -29.10
C LEU A 141 -7.02 6.01 -28.68
N ALA A 142 -6.45 6.43 -27.55
CA ALA A 142 -6.52 7.83 -27.11
C ALA A 142 -5.88 8.79 -28.11
N GLU A 143 -4.73 8.41 -28.68
CA GLU A 143 -4.04 9.18 -29.70
C GLU A 143 -4.86 9.31 -30.98
N GLN A 144 -5.48 8.21 -31.43
CA GLN A 144 -6.38 8.22 -32.58
C GLN A 144 -7.58 9.16 -32.35
N LYS A 145 -8.20 9.11 -31.16
CA LYS A 145 -9.29 10.04 -30.80
C LYS A 145 -8.79 11.48 -30.76
N ARG A 146 -7.63 11.75 -30.17
CA ARG A 146 -7.01 13.08 -30.13
C ARG A 146 -6.82 13.64 -31.54
N GLN A 147 -6.25 12.86 -32.46
CA GLN A 147 -6.03 13.26 -33.84
C GLN A 147 -7.34 13.53 -34.60
N ALA A 148 -8.37 12.73 -34.36
CA ALA A 148 -9.68 12.89 -35.01
C ALA A 148 -10.48 14.10 -34.47
N LEU A 149 -10.31 14.44 -33.19
CA LEU A 149 -11.07 15.48 -32.51
C LEU A 149 -10.33 16.82 -32.51
N ASN A 150 -9.19 16.88 -31.83
CA ASN A 150 -8.36 18.07 -31.70
C ASN A 150 -6.95 17.69 -31.19
N PRO A 151 -5.88 17.90 -31.99
CA PRO A 151 -4.50 17.56 -31.61
C PRO A 151 -3.97 18.27 -30.35
N ASP A 152 -4.60 19.38 -29.94
CA ASP A 152 -4.19 20.16 -28.77
C ASP A 152 -4.81 19.65 -27.45
N VAL A 153 -5.70 18.65 -27.49
CA VAL A 153 -6.33 18.09 -26.29
C VAL A 153 -5.33 17.24 -25.50
N PRO A 154 -5.13 17.50 -24.20
CA PRO A 154 -4.23 16.70 -23.38
C PRO A 154 -4.75 15.27 -23.17
N ILE A 155 -3.82 14.33 -23.04
CA ILE A 155 -4.08 12.94 -22.64
C ILE A 155 -3.55 12.72 -21.22
N ILE A 156 -4.43 12.30 -20.33
CA ILE A 156 -4.06 11.80 -19.00
C ILE A 156 -4.21 10.29 -18.98
N ALA A 157 -3.18 9.59 -18.50
CA ALA A 157 -3.32 8.19 -18.13
C ALA A 157 -3.46 8.06 -16.62
N MET A 158 -4.39 7.23 -16.20
CA MET A 158 -4.54 6.82 -14.80
C MET A 158 -3.99 5.40 -14.62
N GLY A 159 -3.67 5.06 -13.38
CA GLY A 159 -3.24 3.70 -13.05
C GLY A 159 -3.23 3.45 -11.56
N HIS A 160 -3.26 2.18 -11.19
CA HIS A 160 -3.09 1.76 -9.80
C HIS A 160 -2.14 0.57 -9.77
N LEU A 161 -0.87 0.81 -9.47
CA LEU A 161 0.19 -0.20 -9.47
C LEU A 161 1.41 0.27 -8.66
N PHE A 162 2.35 -0.64 -8.43
CA PHE A 162 3.65 -0.32 -7.85
C PHE A 162 4.71 -0.16 -8.94
N THR A 163 5.34 1.01 -9.03
CA THR A 163 6.46 1.26 -9.95
C THR A 163 7.81 1.14 -9.24
N ALA A 164 8.83 0.69 -9.97
CA ALA A 164 10.22 0.66 -9.52
C ALA A 164 10.66 2.03 -8.96
N GLY A 165 11.32 2.03 -7.79
CA GLY A 165 11.74 3.26 -7.10
C GLY A 165 10.64 3.96 -6.30
N GLY A 166 9.41 3.40 -6.26
CA GLY A 166 8.36 3.87 -5.37
C GLY A 166 8.74 3.71 -3.90
N GLN A 167 8.47 4.73 -3.11
CA GLN A 167 8.73 4.79 -1.67
C GLN A 167 7.46 4.38 -0.90
N THR A 168 7.62 3.43 0.02
CA THR A 168 6.64 3.09 1.06
C THR A 168 7.24 3.41 2.44
N ILE A 169 6.37 3.53 3.44
CA ILE A 169 6.79 3.70 4.83
C ILE A 169 6.26 2.53 5.66
N ASP A 170 7.06 2.02 6.58
CA ASP A 170 6.63 0.95 7.47
C ASP A 170 5.31 1.26 8.18
N GLY A 171 4.31 0.42 7.91
CA GLY A 171 2.97 0.56 8.49
C GLY A 171 2.15 1.70 7.89
N ASP A 172 2.46 2.14 6.67
CA ASP A 172 1.59 3.03 5.87
C ASP A 172 0.31 2.34 5.37
N GLY A 173 0.21 1.02 5.49
CA GLY A 173 -0.96 0.25 5.10
C GLY A 173 -0.99 -0.15 3.62
N VAL A 174 0.06 0.16 2.84
CA VAL A 174 0.21 -0.33 1.47
C VAL A 174 0.36 -1.84 1.51
N ARG A 175 -0.50 -2.56 0.78
CA ARG A 175 -0.38 -4.01 0.63
C ARG A 175 0.66 -4.34 -0.42
N GLU A 176 1.53 -5.29 -0.14
CA GLU A 176 2.38 -5.89 -1.17
C GLU A 176 1.49 -6.55 -2.23
N LEU A 177 1.38 -5.93 -3.41
CA LEU A 177 0.55 -6.43 -4.52
C LEU A 177 1.01 -7.80 -5.01
N TYR A 178 2.30 -8.07 -4.86
CA TYR A 178 2.98 -9.21 -5.44
C TYR A 178 3.79 -9.95 -4.37
N VAL A 179 3.08 -10.52 -3.39
CA VAL A 179 3.70 -11.40 -2.39
C VAL A 179 4.39 -12.56 -3.13
N GLY A 180 5.73 -12.56 -3.13
CA GLY A 180 6.56 -13.58 -3.76
C GLY A 180 6.98 -13.33 -5.21
N SER A 181 6.69 -12.17 -5.81
CA SER A 181 7.22 -11.80 -7.14
C SER A 181 7.51 -10.29 -7.22
N LEU A 182 8.77 -9.89 -7.16
CA LEU A 182 9.20 -8.48 -7.14
C LEU A 182 9.20 -7.89 -8.57
N ALA A 183 8.08 -8.04 -9.30
CA ALA A 183 7.93 -7.48 -10.63
C ALA A 183 7.92 -5.94 -10.55
N HIS A 184 9.11 -5.34 -10.67
CA HIS A 184 9.31 -3.90 -10.61
C HIS A 184 8.96 -3.27 -11.96
N VAL A 185 7.73 -2.75 -12.08
CA VAL A 185 7.29 -2.01 -13.26
C VAL A 185 8.09 -0.70 -13.37
N THR A 186 8.97 -0.58 -14.34
CA THR A 186 9.74 0.66 -14.55
C THR A 186 8.91 1.72 -15.26
N ALA A 187 9.17 3.01 -15.03
CA ALA A 187 8.40 4.08 -15.64
C ALA A 187 8.52 4.17 -17.19
N GLY A 188 9.41 3.36 -17.78
CA GLY A 188 9.59 3.24 -19.23
C GLY A 188 8.49 2.42 -19.92
N ILE A 189 7.59 1.77 -19.17
CA ILE A 189 6.44 1.08 -19.77
C ILE A 189 5.36 2.02 -20.28
N PHE A 190 5.32 3.27 -19.78
CA PHE A 190 4.25 4.20 -20.08
C PHE A 190 4.52 4.92 -21.41
N PRO A 191 3.54 4.93 -22.35
CA PRO A 191 3.69 5.61 -23.63
C PRO A 191 4.00 7.10 -23.53
N GLU A 192 4.75 7.63 -24.50
CA GLU A 192 5.17 9.04 -24.52
C GLU A 192 4.04 10.03 -24.86
N CYS A 193 2.92 9.56 -25.38
CA CYS A 193 1.77 10.41 -25.72
C CYS A 193 1.04 10.98 -24.49
N ILE A 194 1.31 10.42 -23.30
CA ILE A 194 0.71 10.80 -22.03
C ILE A 194 1.30 12.14 -21.58
N ASP A 195 0.44 13.17 -21.50
CA ASP A 195 0.83 14.51 -21.06
C ASP A 195 0.87 14.60 -19.51
N TYR A 196 0.11 13.74 -18.80
CA TYR A 196 0.22 13.53 -17.34
C TYR A 196 -0.20 12.11 -16.93
N LEU A 197 0.57 11.49 -16.03
CA LEU A 197 0.31 10.15 -15.48
C LEU A 197 -0.07 10.26 -14.00
N ALA A 198 -1.32 9.89 -13.69
CA ALA A 198 -1.91 9.89 -12.36
C ALA A 198 -1.95 8.46 -11.78
N LEU A 199 -0.98 8.11 -10.93
CA LEU A 199 -0.96 6.82 -10.27
C LEU A 199 -1.52 6.88 -8.85
N GLY A 200 -2.20 5.81 -8.44
CA GLY A 200 -2.48 5.47 -7.04
C GLY A 200 -1.77 4.18 -6.64
N HIS A 201 -2.10 3.66 -5.45
CA HIS A 201 -1.49 2.51 -4.73
C HIS A 201 -0.55 2.95 -3.59
N LEU A 202 0.40 3.83 -3.88
CA LEU A 202 1.31 4.35 -2.85
C LEU A 202 0.65 5.50 -2.07
N HIS A 203 0.73 5.43 -0.74
CA HIS A 203 0.12 6.42 0.15
C HIS A 203 1.00 7.67 0.37
N VAL A 204 2.29 7.56 0.04
CA VAL A 204 3.25 8.67 0.06
C VAL A 204 3.18 9.47 -1.25
N PRO A 205 2.89 10.79 -1.21
CA PRO A 205 2.94 11.64 -2.40
C PRO A 205 4.36 11.73 -2.96
N GLN A 206 4.57 11.34 -4.22
CA GLN A 206 5.92 11.26 -4.80
C GLN A 206 5.91 11.33 -6.33
N LYS A 207 7.09 11.67 -6.89
CA LYS A 207 7.35 11.66 -8.33
C LYS A 207 7.83 10.28 -8.76
N ILE A 208 7.64 9.98 -10.05
CA ILE A 208 8.15 8.78 -10.68
C ILE A 208 9.30 9.19 -11.60
N ASN A 209 10.50 8.64 -11.36
CA ASN A 209 11.73 8.97 -12.11
C ASN A 209 11.97 10.49 -12.24
N ASP A 210 11.81 11.22 -11.13
CA ASP A 210 11.98 12.70 -11.05
C ASP A 210 11.12 13.54 -12.02
N SER A 211 10.14 12.92 -12.70
CA SER A 211 9.22 13.63 -13.58
C SER A 211 8.09 14.29 -12.78
N GLU A 212 7.86 15.58 -13.00
CA GLU A 212 6.69 16.28 -12.45
C GLU A 212 5.37 15.81 -13.07
N LEU A 213 5.44 15.20 -14.24
CA LEU A 213 4.27 14.80 -15.02
C LEU A 213 3.87 13.33 -14.76
N LYS A 214 4.59 12.62 -13.89
CA LYS A 214 4.30 11.22 -13.53
C LYS A 214 4.36 11.09 -12.02
N ARG A 215 3.21 10.91 -11.37
CA ARG A 215 3.15 11.02 -9.90
C ARG A 215 2.18 10.06 -9.24
N TYR A 216 2.51 9.71 -8.01
CA TYR A 216 1.53 9.26 -7.02
C TYR A 216 1.03 10.47 -6.24
N SER A 217 -0.28 10.64 -6.16
CA SER A 217 -0.87 11.69 -5.30
C SER A 217 -0.70 11.40 -3.82
N GLY A 218 -0.50 10.13 -3.46
CA GLY A 218 -0.59 9.68 -2.08
C GLY A 218 -2.03 9.58 -1.58
N SER A 219 -2.18 9.15 -0.33
CA SER A 219 -3.45 9.16 0.38
C SER A 219 -3.76 10.57 0.91
N PRO A 220 -5.03 11.00 0.94
CA PRO A 220 -5.40 12.32 1.45
C PRO A 220 -5.37 12.39 2.99
N LEU A 221 -5.35 11.24 3.68
CA LEU A 221 -5.28 11.12 5.13
C LEU A 221 -4.17 10.12 5.50
N PRO A 222 -3.53 10.26 6.66
CA PRO A 222 -2.55 9.29 7.12
C PRO A 222 -3.24 7.94 7.36
N MET A 223 -2.75 6.90 6.69
CA MET A 223 -3.32 5.55 6.73
C MET A 223 -2.70 4.71 7.85
N GLY A 224 -1.56 5.17 8.41
CA GLY A 224 -0.94 4.59 9.58
C GLY A 224 0.05 5.52 10.26
N PHE A 225 0.60 5.07 11.39
CA PHE A 225 1.48 5.86 12.26
C PHE A 225 2.84 6.18 11.63
N GLY A 226 3.29 5.39 10.65
CA GLY A 226 4.49 5.72 9.86
C GLY A 226 4.36 7.05 9.10
N GLU A 227 3.12 7.43 8.76
CA GLU A 227 2.82 8.66 8.02
C GLU A 227 2.49 9.85 8.92
N ALA A 228 2.62 9.71 10.25
CA ALA A 228 2.17 10.71 11.23
C ALA A 228 2.76 12.11 11.02
N ASN A 229 4.00 12.20 10.52
CA ASN A 229 4.70 13.46 10.27
C ASN A 229 4.65 13.90 8.80
N GLN A 230 3.94 13.16 7.95
CA GLN A 230 3.87 13.46 6.52
C GLN A 230 2.80 14.50 6.21
N GLN A 231 3.17 15.54 5.46
CA GLN A 231 2.20 16.47 4.90
C GLN A 231 1.42 15.78 3.77
N LYS A 232 0.12 15.58 3.98
CA LYS A 232 -0.77 15.05 2.94
C LYS A 232 -1.14 16.15 1.95
N SER A 233 -1.33 15.78 0.70
CA SER A 233 -1.64 16.72 -0.39
C SER A 233 -2.52 16.07 -1.45
N VAL A 234 -3.12 16.92 -2.29
CA VAL A 234 -3.75 16.52 -3.55
C VAL A 234 -3.07 17.26 -4.71
N CYS A 235 -3.02 16.63 -5.88
CA CYS A 235 -2.42 17.24 -7.07
C CYS A 235 -3.44 18.15 -7.77
N LEU A 236 -3.08 19.43 -7.92
CA LEU A 236 -3.76 20.37 -8.79
C LEU A 236 -2.98 20.47 -10.10
N VAL A 237 -3.54 19.94 -11.17
CA VAL A 237 -2.93 19.96 -12.51
C VAL A 237 -3.72 20.91 -13.39
N SER A 238 -3.04 21.88 -13.98
CA SER A 238 -3.62 22.82 -14.93
C SER A 238 -2.98 22.62 -16.29
N PHE A 239 -3.81 22.60 -17.33
CA PHE A 239 -3.38 22.41 -18.71
C PHE A 239 -3.59 23.69 -19.51
N ASN A 240 -2.58 24.08 -20.27
CA ASN A 240 -2.73 24.99 -21.39
C ASN A 240 -2.46 24.21 -22.67
N LYS A 241 -3.53 23.79 -23.33
CA LYS A 241 -3.48 22.74 -24.36
C LYS A 241 -2.84 21.48 -23.74
N ARG A 242 -1.71 21.02 -24.29
CA ARG A 242 -0.97 19.87 -23.79
C ARG A 242 0.04 20.18 -22.69
N ALA A 243 0.37 21.45 -22.47
CA ALA A 243 1.35 21.83 -21.45
C ALA A 243 0.73 21.73 -20.06
N ALA A 244 1.18 20.77 -19.25
CA ALA A 244 0.76 20.61 -17.86
C ALA A 244 1.64 21.43 -16.89
N THR A 245 0.99 22.07 -15.93
CA THR A 245 1.61 22.65 -14.74
C THR A 245 0.99 22.00 -13.51
N LEU A 246 1.82 21.65 -12.52
CA LEU A 246 1.39 20.94 -11.33
C LEU A 246 1.68 21.76 -10.08
N ASN A 247 0.70 21.83 -9.18
CA ASN A 247 0.83 22.34 -7.82
C ASN A 247 0.30 21.31 -6.83
N LEU A 248 0.87 21.26 -5.63
CA LEU A 248 0.32 20.47 -4.54
C LEU A 248 -0.54 21.36 -3.66
N VAL A 249 -1.74 20.87 -3.32
CA VAL A 249 -2.62 21.52 -2.36
C VAL A 249 -2.62 20.69 -1.08
N ASP A 250 -2.16 21.29 0.01
CA ASP A 250 -2.08 20.62 1.30
C ASP A 250 -3.47 20.25 1.82
N VAL A 251 -3.59 19.01 2.30
CA VAL A 251 -4.78 18.55 3.01
C VAL A 251 -4.63 18.92 4.49
N PRO A 252 -5.60 19.62 5.10
CA PRO A 252 -5.54 19.92 6.52
C PRO A 252 -5.53 18.66 7.39
N THR A 253 -4.77 18.70 8.49
CA THR A 253 -4.76 17.61 9.47
C THR A 253 -5.99 17.71 10.37
N PHE A 254 -6.92 16.76 10.23
CA PHE A 254 -8.15 16.72 11.04
C PHE A 254 -8.02 15.87 12.31
N GLN A 255 -7.16 14.85 12.28
CA GLN A 255 -6.83 14.00 13.43
C GLN A 255 -5.31 13.83 13.47
N LYS A 256 -4.68 14.22 14.57
CA LYS A 256 -3.23 14.10 14.71
C LYS A 256 -2.86 12.67 15.09
N LEU A 257 -1.97 12.06 14.34
CA LEU A 257 -1.29 10.83 14.74
C LEU A 257 0.05 11.19 15.36
N GLN A 258 0.48 10.45 16.37
CA GLN A 258 1.80 10.61 16.96
C GLN A 258 2.36 9.24 17.33
N GLN A 259 3.55 8.95 16.82
CA GLN A 259 4.33 7.81 17.23
C GLN A 259 5.37 8.25 18.26
N ILE A 260 5.48 7.52 19.36
CA ILE A 260 6.47 7.75 20.42
C ILE A 260 7.25 6.46 20.62
N LYS A 261 8.57 6.54 20.46
CA LYS A 261 9.49 5.41 20.64
C LYS A 261 10.52 5.75 21.71
N GLY A 262 10.80 4.80 22.61
CA GLY A 262 11.85 4.94 23.61
C GLY A 262 11.66 4.05 24.83
N ASN A 263 12.52 4.30 25.83
CA ASN A 263 12.34 3.77 27.18
C ASN A 263 11.18 4.48 27.92
N TRP A 264 10.85 4.01 29.12
CA TRP A 264 9.75 4.54 29.89
C TRP A 264 9.88 6.04 30.17
N GLN A 265 11.04 6.50 30.61
CA GLN A 265 11.25 7.90 30.97
C GLN A 265 11.07 8.84 29.75
N ALA A 266 11.56 8.42 28.59
CA ALA A 266 11.40 9.16 27.35
C ALA A 266 9.94 9.22 26.90
N ILE A 267 9.23 8.08 26.94
CA ILE A 267 7.80 7.99 26.60
C ILE A 267 6.97 8.88 27.54
N GLU A 268 7.15 8.73 28.85
CA GLU A 268 6.42 9.49 29.86
C GLU A 268 6.61 11.00 29.68
N THR A 269 7.85 11.44 29.41
CA THR A 269 8.16 12.87 29.19
C THR A 269 7.47 13.41 27.95
N GLN A 270 7.48 12.66 26.85
CA GLN A 270 6.84 13.07 25.60
C GLN A 270 5.31 13.14 25.75
N ILE A 271 4.70 12.15 26.41
CA ILE A 271 3.26 12.15 26.69
C ILE A 271 2.88 13.37 27.54
N LYS A 272 3.60 13.66 28.63
CA LYS A 272 3.33 14.85 29.45
C LYS A 272 3.44 16.15 28.65
N THR A 273 4.41 16.23 27.73
CA THR A 273 4.54 17.39 26.83
C THR A 273 3.33 17.51 25.90
N LEU A 274 2.85 16.40 25.33
CA LEU A 274 1.66 16.39 24.48
C LEU A 274 0.40 16.82 25.23
N ILE A 275 0.23 16.35 26.46
CA ILE A 275 -0.89 16.76 27.33
C ILE A 275 -0.86 18.27 27.57
N THR A 276 0.30 18.85 27.87
CA THR A 276 0.40 20.31 28.09
C THR A 276 0.12 21.15 26.86
N THR A 277 0.31 20.60 25.66
CA THR A 277 -0.02 21.27 24.40
C THR A 277 -1.48 21.09 23.96
N ASN A 278 -2.29 20.41 24.80
CA ASN A 278 -3.71 20.11 24.61
C ASN A 278 -4.06 19.59 23.21
N ASN A 279 -3.22 18.70 22.70
CA ASN A 279 -3.41 18.08 21.39
C ASN A 279 -4.32 16.86 21.53
N ASN A 280 -5.50 16.91 20.92
CA ASN A 280 -6.23 15.69 20.58
C ASN A 280 -5.38 14.90 19.58
N ALA A 281 -4.84 13.78 20.04
CA ALA A 281 -3.91 12.96 19.26
C ALA A 281 -4.16 11.48 19.51
N TRP A 282 -4.03 10.70 18.45
CA TRP A 282 -3.97 9.24 18.53
C TRP A 282 -2.51 8.81 18.67
N LEU A 283 -2.24 7.91 19.61
CA LEU A 283 -0.88 7.48 19.95
C LEU A 283 -0.59 6.03 19.55
N GLU A 284 0.59 5.83 18.95
CA GLU A 284 1.29 4.55 18.93
C GLU A 284 2.54 4.65 19.80
N ILE A 285 2.63 3.76 20.79
CA ILE A 285 3.79 3.66 21.67
C ILE A 285 4.62 2.46 21.26
N ILE A 286 5.92 2.69 21.04
CA ILE A 286 6.90 1.65 20.75
C ILE A 286 7.92 1.64 21.90
N TYR A 287 7.73 0.71 22.83
CA TYR A 287 8.66 0.51 23.92
C TYR A 287 9.85 -0.35 23.48
N ASP A 288 11.05 0.22 23.59
CA ASP A 288 12.32 -0.43 23.28
C ASP A 288 13.31 -0.37 24.46
N GLY A 289 12.84 -0.07 25.67
CA GLY A 289 13.65 -0.06 26.88
C GLY A 289 14.05 -1.45 27.37
N ASP A 290 15.12 -1.48 28.17
CA ASP A 290 15.67 -2.72 28.74
C ASP A 290 14.90 -3.24 29.96
N GLU A 291 14.06 -2.42 30.57
CA GLU A 291 13.30 -2.81 31.74
C GLU A 291 12.12 -3.71 31.34
N VAL A 292 11.80 -4.70 32.18
CA VAL A 292 10.61 -5.55 31.98
C VAL A 292 9.42 -4.83 32.61
N LEU A 293 8.62 -4.19 31.77
CA LEU A 293 7.39 -3.49 32.17
C LEU A 293 6.18 -4.32 31.77
N THR A 294 5.63 -5.08 32.72
CA THR A 294 4.42 -5.90 32.53
C THR A 294 3.14 -5.07 32.59
N ASP A 295 3.18 -3.92 33.25
CA ASP A 295 2.10 -2.96 33.47
C ASP A 295 2.18 -1.75 32.53
N LEU A 296 2.96 -1.84 31.43
CA LEU A 296 3.18 -0.73 30.51
C LEU A 296 1.87 -0.08 30.03
N ARG A 297 0.88 -0.89 29.66
CA ARG A 297 -0.41 -0.39 29.18
C ARG A 297 -1.20 0.33 30.27
N GLU A 298 -1.27 -0.23 31.47
CA GLU A 298 -1.97 0.38 32.61
C GLU A 298 -1.34 1.73 32.98
N ARG A 299 -0.01 1.84 32.97
CA ARG A 299 0.68 3.11 33.22
C ARG A 299 0.40 4.15 32.15
N LEU A 300 0.38 3.74 30.87
CA LEU A 300 0.07 4.64 29.78
C LEU A 300 -1.37 5.14 29.88
N GLU A 301 -2.33 4.25 30.14
CA GLU A 301 -3.75 4.60 30.33
C GLU A 301 -3.93 5.56 31.51
N ALA A 302 -3.25 5.34 32.64
CA ALA A 302 -3.27 6.25 33.78
C ALA A 302 -2.66 7.64 33.48
N LEU A 303 -1.67 7.72 32.57
CA LEU A 303 -1.07 9.00 32.17
C LEU A 303 -1.99 9.84 31.29
N ILE A 304 -2.81 9.21 30.46
CA ILE A 304 -3.72 9.90 29.53
C ILE A 304 -5.15 10.05 30.08
N ASP A 305 -5.43 9.49 31.25
CA ASP A 305 -6.74 9.59 31.88
C ASP A 305 -7.15 11.06 32.09
N GLY A 306 -8.38 11.38 31.71
CA GLY A 306 -8.90 12.76 31.72
C GLY A 306 -8.34 13.69 30.62
N THR A 307 -7.68 13.17 29.59
CA THR A 307 -7.19 13.94 28.43
C THR A 307 -7.91 13.54 27.13
N ASP A 308 -7.81 14.38 26.10
CA ASP A 308 -8.35 14.10 24.75
C ASP A 308 -7.41 13.21 23.90
N ILE A 309 -6.43 12.56 24.52
CA ILE A 309 -5.45 11.70 23.84
C ILE A 309 -5.97 10.26 23.86
N GLU A 310 -5.91 9.58 22.71
CA GLU A 310 -6.35 8.18 22.59
C GLU A 310 -5.17 7.25 22.32
N LEU A 311 -4.98 6.24 23.16
CA LEU A 311 -3.97 5.21 22.97
C LEU A 311 -4.50 4.09 22.09
N LEU A 312 -4.07 4.04 20.81
CA LEU A 312 -4.56 3.04 19.86
C LEU A 312 -3.68 1.79 19.79
N LYS A 313 -2.36 1.94 19.99
CA LYS A 313 -1.43 0.84 19.77
C LYS A 313 -0.22 0.92 20.68
N VAL A 314 0.14 -0.22 21.26
CA VAL A 314 1.33 -0.38 22.11
C VAL A 314 2.11 -1.58 21.60
N LYS A 315 3.35 -1.35 21.18
CA LYS A 315 4.32 -2.39 20.82
C LYS A 315 5.39 -2.47 21.90
N ASN A 316 5.67 -3.67 22.37
CA ASN A 316 6.79 -3.94 23.25
C ASN A 316 7.81 -4.77 22.48
N ASN A 317 8.78 -4.10 21.86
CA ASN A 317 9.74 -4.73 20.96
C ASN A 317 10.64 -5.75 21.70
N ARG A 318 10.84 -5.59 23.02
CA ARG A 318 11.59 -6.57 23.81
C ARG A 318 10.87 -7.91 23.92
N ILE A 319 9.54 -7.91 24.07
CA ILE A 319 8.73 -9.13 24.08
C ILE A 319 8.70 -9.75 22.67
N ILE A 320 8.51 -8.92 21.65
CA ILE A 320 8.50 -9.37 20.24
C ILE A 320 9.85 -10.01 19.88
N ASN A 321 10.97 -9.34 20.16
CA ASN A 321 12.31 -9.88 19.90
C ASN A 321 12.60 -11.14 20.72
N ARG A 322 12.10 -11.27 21.96
CA ARG A 322 12.23 -12.52 22.73
C ARG A 322 11.45 -13.68 22.12
N VAL A 323 10.30 -13.41 21.52
CA VAL A 323 9.48 -14.42 20.84
C VAL A 323 10.08 -14.75 19.48
N LEU A 324 10.50 -13.75 18.70
CA LEU A 324 11.14 -13.94 17.40
C LEU A 324 12.49 -14.64 17.52
N ASN A 325 13.35 -14.27 18.49
CA ASN A 325 14.60 -14.98 18.72
C ASN A 325 14.39 -16.43 19.19
N ARG A 326 13.24 -16.77 19.79
CA ARG A 326 12.86 -18.17 20.06
C ARG A 326 12.35 -18.90 18.82
N ILE A 327 11.92 -18.17 17.80
CA ILE A 327 11.48 -18.71 16.50
C ILE A 327 12.67 -18.83 15.55
N ASP A 328 13.69 -17.96 15.64
CA ASP A 328 14.97 -18.12 14.94
C ASP A 328 15.78 -19.33 15.48
N GLU A 329 15.44 -19.83 16.66
CA GLU A 329 15.86 -21.15 17.17
C GLU A 329 14.99 -22.32 16.66
N CYS A 330 14.20 -22.14 15.59
CA CYS A 330 13.59 -23.25 14.85
C CYS A 330 14.63 -23.98 14.00
N GLU A 331 15.63 -24.58 14.64
CA GLU A 331 16.31 -25.73 14.06
C GLU A 331 15.33 -26.90 14.04
N THR A 332 15.11 -27.47 12.86
CA THR A 332 14.35 -28.72 12.75
C THR A 332 15.22 -29.89 13.22
N LEU A 333 14.62 -31.03 13.55
CA LEU A 333 15.42 -32.23 13.89
C LEU A 333 16.36 -32.64 12.75
N ASP A 334 16.05 -32.25 11.51
CA ASP A 334 16.88 -32.53 10.33
C ASP A 334 18.16 -31.65 10.29
N ASP A 335 18.18 -30.53 11.02
CA ASP A 335 19.32 -29.61 11.12
C ASP A 335 20.26 -29.94 12.30
N LEU A 336 19.87 -30.91 13.14
CA LEU A 336 20.58 -31.30 14.36
C LEU A 336 21.22 -32.67 14.20
N ASN A 337 22.47 -32.82 14.63
CA ASN A 337 23.04 -34.16 14.78
C ASN A 337 22.65 -34.78 16.13
N GLU A 338 22.91 -36.08 16.28
CA GLU A 338 22.53 -36.85 17.47
C GLU A 338 23.18 -36.31 18.76
N ASN A 339 24.38 -35.74 18.66
CA ASN A 339 25.05 -35.11 19.81
C ASN A 339 24.36 -33.80 20.22
N ASP A 340 23.94 -32.97 19.25
CA ASP A 340 23.24 -31.72 19.53
C ASP A 340 21.91 -31.98 20.26
N VAL A 341 21.19 -33.04 19.84
CA VAL A 341 19.96 -33.49 20.49
C VAL A 341 20.24 -34.00 21.91
N PHE A 342 21.32 -34.76 22.11
CA PHE A 342 21.69 -35.27 23.42
C PHE A 342 22.12 -34.16 24.40
N GLU A 343 22.86 -33.15 23.93
CA GLU A 343 23.22 -31.98 24.74
C GLU A 343 21.99 -31.18 25.20
N ARG A 344 20.99 -31.04 24.34
CA ARG A 344 19.69 -30.44 24.69
C ARG A 344 18.95 -31.28 25.74
N CYS A 345 19.01 -32.60 25.64
CA CYS A 345 18.43 -33.51 26.62
C CYS A 345 19.10 -33.38 28.01
N LEU A 346 20.43 -33.32 28.06
CA LEU A 346 21.19 -33.09 29.30
C LEU A 346 20.84 -31.74 29.93
N SER A 347 20.62 -30.71 29.10
CA SER A 347 20.22 -29.38 29.54
C SER A 347 18.79 -29.35 30.07
N ALA A 348 17.84 -30.03 29.40
CA ALA A 348 16.46 -30.15 29.87
C ALA A 348 16.33 -30.86 31.23
N HIS A 349 17.23 -31.80 31.52
CA HIS A 349 17.25 -32.57 32.78
C HIS A 349 18.14 -31.96 33.87
N ASN A 350 18.65 -30.73 33.68
CA ASN A 350 19.50 -30.02 34.64
C ASN A 350 20.73 -30.82 35.11
N VAL A 351 21.33 -31.62 34.22
CA VAL A 351 22.54 -32.41 34.54
C VAL A 351 23.72 -31.47 34.80
N SER A 352 24.46 -31.72 35.89
CA SER A 352 25.58 -30.87 36.31
C SER A 352 26.74 -30.92 35.31
N ALA A 353 27.48 -29.82 35.17
CA ALA A 353 28.59 -29.71 34.22
C ALA A 353 29.70 -30.76 34.45
N GLU A 354 29.89 -31.20 35.70
CA GLU A 354 30.86 -32.25 36.07
C GLU A 354 30.46 -33.62 35.51
N GLN A 355 29.16 -33.91 35.40
CA GLN A 355 28.64 -35.18 34.88
C GLN A 355 28.46 -35.19 33.37
N ARG A 356 28.29 -34.01 32.74
CA ARG A 356 28.05 -33.89 31.29
C ARG A 356 29.19 -34.46 30.46
N THR A 357 30.44 -34.19 30.83
CA THR A 357 31.61 -34.64 30.07
C THR A 357 31.70 -36.16 29.98
N GLU A 358 31.41 -36.85 31.09
CA GLU A 358 31.44 -38.32 31.11
C GLU A 358 30.25 -38.93 30.35
N LEU A 359 29.06 -38.35 30.49
CA LEU A 359 27.86 -38.80 29.79
C LEU A 359 27.94 -38.59 28.27
N LEU A 360 28.48 -37.45 27.82
CA LEU A 360 28.71 -37.18 26.40
C LEU A 360 29.68 -38.19 25.80
N ARG A 361 30.78 -38.49 26.50
CA ARG A 361 31.74 -39.50 26.07
C ARG A 361 31.11 -40.89 25.95
N SER A 362 30.38 -41.34 26.97
CA SER A 362 29.71 -42.65 26.92
C SER A 362 28.64 -42.73 25.82
N TYR A 363 27.93 -41.63 25.56
CA TYR A 363 26.97 -41.54 24.47
C TYR A 363 27.64 -41.66 23.10
N GLN A 364 28.75 -40.95 22.90
CA GLN A 364 29.55 -41.03 21.66
C GLN A 364 30.15 -42.42 21.44
N GLU A 365 30.66 -43.07 22.50
CA GLU A 365 31.14 -44.46 22.43
C GLU A 365 30.02 -45.43 22.02
N THR A 366 28.81 -45.24 22.55
CA THR A 366 27.64 -46.06 22.22
C THR A 366 27.17 -45.84 20.78
N LEU A 367 27.12 -44.59 20.31
CA LEU A 367 26.81 -44.27 18.91
C LEU A 367 27.83 -44.86 17.95
N THR A 368 29.12 -44.77 18.30
CA THR A 368 30.21 -45.34 17.50
C THR A 368 30.07 -46.86 17.39
N GLN A 369 29.80 -47.55 18.50
CA GLN A 369 29.54 -49.00 18.50
C GLN A 369 28.32 -49.37 17.66
N LEU A 370 27.22 -48.62 17.78
CA LEU A 370 26.01 -48.83 16.98
C LEU A 370 26.29 -48.68 15.49
N HIS A 371 27.04 -47.66 15.09
CA HIS A 371 27.37 -47.43 13.67
C HIS A 371 28.39 -48.46 13.14
N GLU A 372 29.31 -48.95 13.98
CA GLU A 372 30.24 -50.02 13.61
C GLU A 372 29.55 -51.40 13.51
N ASP A 373 28.61 -51.72 14.39
CA ASP A 373 27.83 -52.96 14.35
C ASP A 373 26.83 -52.98 13.17
N ASP A 374 26.25 -51.83 12.79
CA ASP A 374 25.35 -51.70 11.64
C ASP A 374 26.11 -51.82 10.30
N ALA A 375 27.39 -51.42 10.26
CA ALA A 375 28.26 -51.63 9.09
C ALA A 375 28.69 -53.10 8.88
N HIS A 376 28.47 -53.97 9.87
CA HIS A 376 28.70 -55.42 9.78
C HIS A 376 27.41 -56.24 9.51
N ALA A 377 26.27 -55.56 9.31
CA ALA A 377 24.97 -56.15 8.98
C ALA A 377 24.63 -55.98 7.48
N GLU A 378 25.49 -56.48 6.58
CA GLU A 378 25.11 -56.84 5.19
C GLU A 378 24.88 -58.35 5.04
#